data_AF-A0A957GST1-F1
#
_entry.id   AF-A0A957GST1-F1
#
_cell.length_a   1.000
_cell.length_b   1.000
_cell.length_c   1.000
_cell.angle_alpha   90.00
_cell.angle_beta   90.00
_cell.angle_gamma   90.00
#
_symmetry.space_group_name_H-M   'P 1'
#
loop_
_entity.id
_entity.type
_entity.pdbx_description
1 polymer ?
#
loop_
_entity_poly.entity_id
_entity_poly.type
_entity_poly.pdbx_seq_one_letter_code
_entity_poly.pdbx_strand_id
1 'polypeptide(L)'
;MPPNRAGQVGRPHLLAKLAGQPQTRLLLVSAPAGYGKTTLLTSWLQQQSDKPVCWVSLDAEDSNPAQFFGYLAMAIRPLPNAQSSLFQLLQANQPLPATALAKALVQDITPVTTPFIIVLDDYHRIDAPTIDEAVAFLLQYMPPQMQLVIATREDPTLPLARLRARHQLVELRAADLRFTQAEAAEFLHRVMGLRLTTADIAALESRTEGWIAGLQLAALALQGQADTGRFIASFSGSHRFVLDYLVEEVLQQQPEETQTFLLQTAVLDRLCAPLCDAVLANPAISGQETLAHLEQANLFLIPLDGQRRWYRYHHLFADLLRQRLQQHGQPLTTSLHLRASTWFEKHDLEIEAFHHATAAHDIDRAEYLIDAKGPSLQFRGGAVPILNWLRSLETAVFATRPSLSITYASTLLAVSQLATIEEKVQAAEKMLPETAQDTKTRDLIGRIASIRATVGVATHQVDTIITQAHRALEYLSPNNVAVRASISWNLGYAYLLQGNRAAAAHAYAEAQTKAVAMGHPIIAMMSTLGIGNIQEGNNQLQQAAQTYQGLLQAVGEPPPLPMCEAYLGLARIHYEWNKLDEA
;
A
#
# COMPACT_ATOMS: atom_id res chain seq x y z
N MET A 1 -38.99 -5.38 -8.98
CA MET A 1 -37.78 -6.04 -8.46
C MET A 1 -37.20 -6.93 -9.55
N PRO A 2 -35.90 -6.84 -9.85
CA PRO A 2 -35.25 -7.68 -10.86
C PRO A 2 -35.27 -9.18 -10.45
N PRO A 3 -35.39 -10.11 -11.42
CA PRO A 3 -35.41 -11.53 -11.14
C PRO A 3 -34.04 -12.03 -10.67
N ASN A 4 -34.05 -13.07 -9.85
CA ASN A 4 -32.81 -13.66 -9.35
C ASN A 4 -32.05 -14.36 -10.49
N ARG A 5 -30.76 -14.07 -10.62
CA ARG A 5 -29.89 -14.84 -11.54
C ARG A 5 -29.65 -16.23 -10.97
N ALA A 6 -29.72 -17.26 -11.81
CA ALA A 6 -29.34 -18.61 -11.42
C ALA A 6 -27.84 -18.66 -11.06
N GLY A 7 -27.48 -19.41 -10.02
CA GLY A 7 -26.09 -19.55 -9.58
C GLY A 7 -25.55 -18.37 -8.76
N GLN A 8 -26.28 -17.92 -7.74
CA GLN A 8 -25.76 -16.93 -6.79
C GLN A 8 -24.96 -17.59 -5.66
N VAL A 9 -23.90 -16.90 -5.24
CA VAL A 9 -23.13 -17.25 -4.04
C VAL A 9 -23.86 -16.76 -2.80
N GLY A 10 -24.05 -17.65 -1.83
CA GLY A 10 -24.72 -17.31 -0.57
C GLY A 10 -23.83 -16.42 0.31
N ARG A 11 -24.37 -15.31 0.81
CA ARG A 11 -23.62 -14.33 1.64
C ARG A 11 -24.19 -14.19 3.06
N PRO A 12 -24.23 -15.28 3.86
CA PRO A 12 -24.98 -15.33 5.12
C PRO A 12 -24.52 -14.28 6.15
N HIS A 13 -23.23 -13.93 6.17
CA HIS A 13 -22.69 -12.93 7.10
C HIS A 13 -23.23 -11.53 6.80
N LEU A 14 -23.41 -11.16 5.53
CA LEU A 14 -24.04 -9.89 5.15
C LEU A 14 -25.53 -9.88 5.46
N LEU A 15 -26.22 -10.99 5.17
CA LEU A 15 -27.64 -11.14 5.48
C LEU A 15 -27.90 -11.03 6.99
N ALA A 16 -27.04 -11.60 7.82
CA ALA A 16 -27.10 -11.45 9.27
C ALA A 16 -26.90 -9.98 9.71
N LYS A 17 -25.97 -9.25 9.09
CA LYS A 17 -25.75 -7.81 9.35
C LYS A 17 -26.99 -6.97 8.97
N LEU A 18 -27.71 -7.35 7.91
CA LEU A 18 -28.95 -6.70 7.48
C LEU A 18 -30.16 -7.02 8.39
N ALA A 19 -30.20 -8.20 8.99
CA ALA A 19 -31.29 -8.63 9.86
C ALA A 19 -31.26 -8.01 11.28
N GLY A 20 -30.14 -7.39 11.67
CA GLY A 20 -29.76 -7.22 13.08
C GLY A 20 -30.24 -5.97 13.84
N GLN A 21 -31.11 -5.11 13.31
CA GLN A 21 -31.41 -3.83 14.00
C GLN A 21 -32.88 -3.37 13.89
N PRO A 22 -33.70 -3.54 14.96
CA PRO A 22 -35.13 -3.18 14.94
C PRO A 22 -35.40 -1.65 14.86
N GLN A 23 -34.39 -0.80 15.06
CA GLN A 23 -34.51 0.66 14.96
C GLN A 23 -33.96 1.24 13.65
N THR A 24 -33.53 0.40 12.70
CA THR A 24 -32.97 0.87 11.43
C THR A 24 -34.03 1.55 10.58
N ARG A 25 -33.79 2.82 10.27
CA ARG A 25 -34.60 3.60 9.33
C ARG A 25 -34.02 3.56 7.93
N LEU A 26 -32.70 3.62 7.82
CA LEU A 26 -31.96 3.61 6.57
C LEU A 26 -31.01 2.42 6.52
N LEU A 27 -31.16 1.59 5.49
CA LEU A 27 -30.14 0.67 5.04
C LEU A 27 -29.44 1.27 3.82
N LEU A 28 -28.15 1.58 3.96
CA LEU A 28 -27.33 2.11 2.87
C LEU A 28 -26.35 1.05 2.36
N VAL A 29 -26.47 0.68 1.09
CA VAL A 29 -25.52 -0.16 0.37
C VAL A 29 -24.76 0.72 -0.62
N SER A 30 -23.58 1.18 -0.22
CA SER A 30 -22.75 2.13 -0.98
C SER A 30 -21.41 1.49 -1.34
N ALA A 31 -21.20 1.25 -2.63
CA ALA A 31 -19.98 0.65 -3.15
C ALA A 31 -19.85 0.88 -4.66
N PRO A 32 -18.65 0.77 -5.24
CA PRO A 32 -18.45 0.96 -6.69
C PRO A 32 -19.28 -0.01 -7.54
N ALA A 33 -19.22 0.20 -8.86
CA ALA A 33 -19.79 -0.72 -9.84
C ALA A 33 -19.21 -2.14 -9.66
N GLY A 34 -20.03 -3.16 -9.91
CA GLY A 34 -19.56 -4.55 -9.91
C GLY A 34 -19.33 -5.21 -8.54
N TYR A 35 -19.73 -4.58 -7.43
CA TYR A 35 -19.69 -5.18 -6.07
C TYR A 35 -20.95 -5.97 -5.67
N GLY A 36 -21.90 -6.17 -6.60
CA GLY A 36 -23.07 -7.03 -6.38
C GLY A 36 -24.15 -6.44 -5.45
N LYS A 37 -24.26 -5.11 -5.35
CA LYS A 37 -25.25 -4.40 -4.51
C LYS A 37 -26.69 -4.87 -4.75
N THR A 38 -27.17 -4.76 -5.99
CA THR A 38 -28.52 -5.16 -6.39
C THR A 38 -28.76 -6.65 -6.12
N THR A 39 -27.76 -7.50 -6.42
CA THR A 39 -27.84 -8.95 -6.17
C THR A 39 -27.96 -9.30 -4.69
N LEU A 40 -27.22 -8.60 -3.82
CA LEU A 40 -27.35 -8.77 -2.37
C LEU A 40 -28.73 -8.33 -1.90
N LEU A 41 -29.23 -7.17 -2.35
CA LEU A 41 -30.54 -6.67 -1.95
C LEU A 41 -31.67 -7.59 -2.40
N THR A 42 -31.64 -8.10 -3.63
CA THR A 42 -32.66 -9.07 -4.08
C THR A 42 -32.63 -10.36 -3.27
N SER A 43 -31.44 -10.86 -2.90
CA SER A 43 -31.28 -12.04 -2.05
C SER A 43 -31.83 -11.81 -0.64
N TRP A 44 -31.55 -10.65 -0.05
CA TRP A 44 -32.04 -10.27 1.28
C TRP A 44 -33.56 -10.08 1.31
N LEU A 45 -34.13 -9.38 0.32
CA LEU A 45 -35.57 -9.12 0.26
C LEU A 45 -36.42 -10.39 0.09
N GLN A 46 -35.87 -11.43 -0.53
CA GLN A 46 -36.53 -12.75 -0.58
C GLN A 46 -36.73 -13.37 0.80
N GLN A 47 -35.86 -13.05 1.77
CA GLN A 47 -36.01 -13.50 3.16
C GLN A 47 -36.99 -12.61 3.96
N GLN A 48 -37.45 -11.49 3.40
CA GLN A 48 -38.41 -10.56 4.00
C GLN A 48 -39.81 -10.73 3.38
N SER A 49 -40.21 -11.97 3.08
CA SER A 49 -41.47 -12.28 2.36
C SER A 49 -42.74 -11.81 3.08
N ASP A 50 -42.63 -11.44 4.35
CA ASP A 50 -43.69 -10.91 5.21
C ASP A 50 -43.95 -9.40 5.03
N LYS A 51 -43.05 -8.67 4.35
CA LYS A 51 -43.14 -7.22 4.17
C LYS A 51 -43.34 -6.86 2.70
N PRO A 52 -44.33 -6.01 2.36
CA PRO A 52 -44.44 -5.45 1.02
C PRO A 52 -43.18 -4.66 0.63
N VAL A 53 -42.69 -4.86 -0.60
CA VAL A 53 -41.50 -4.21 -1.13
C VAL A 53 -41.86 -3.30 -2.30
N CYS A 54 -41.58 -2.01 -2.14
CA CYS A 54 -41.74 -0.98 -3.16
C CYS A 54 -40.37 -0.68 -3.77
N TRP A 55 -40.10 -1.23 -4.96
CA TRP A 55 -38.79 -1.12 -5.62
C TRP A 55 -38.83 -0.07 -6.74
N VAL A 56 -37.95 0.93 -6.65
CA VAL A 56 -37.71 1.93 -7.70
C VAL A 56 -36.27 1.79 -8.18
N SER A 57 -36.09 1.50 -9.46
CA SER A 57 -34.79 1.57 -10.14
C SER A 57 -34.69 2.92 -10.81
N LEU A 58 -33.65 3.67 -10.49
CA LEU A 58 -33.48 5.06 -10.91
C LEU A 58 -32.56 5.15 -12.13
N ASP A 59 -32.88 6.08 -13.03
CA ASP A 59 -32.05 6.47 -14.16
C ASP A 59 -31.69 7.97 -14.12
N ALA A 60 -30.99 8.45 -15.13
CA ALA A 60 -30.51 9.84 -15.17
C ALA A 60 -31.65 10.86 -15.44
N GLU A 61 -32.72 10.44 -16.11
CA GLU A 61 -33.86 11.29 -16.43
C GLU A 61 -34.68 11.60 -15.16
N ASP A 62 -34.64 10.69 -14.18
CA ASP A 62 -35.33 10.79 -12.88
C ASP A 62 -34.87 11.92 -11.96
N SER A 63 -33.86 12.71 -12.36
CA SER A 63 -33.43 13.90 -11.61
C SER A 63 -34.51 14.99 -11.53
N ASN A 64 -35.57 14.89 -12.33
CA ASN A 64 -36.75 15.73 -12.20
C ASN A 64 -37.61 15.29 -10.98
N PRO A 65 -37.89 16.18 -10.00
CA PRO A 65 -38.68 15.82 -8.82
C PRO A 65 -40.05 15.20 -9.12
N ALA A 66 -40.77 15.67 -10.14
CA ALA A 66 -42.08 15.13 -10.47
C ALA A 66 -41.99 13.69 -10.99
N GLN A 67 -40.94 13.35 -11.75
CA GLN A 67 -40.72 11.99 -12.24
C GLN A 67 -40.29 11.07 -11.11
N PHE A 68 -39.29 11.47 -10.33
CA PHE A 68 -38.81 10.73 -9.15
C PHE A 68 -39.97 10.35 -8.21
N PHE A 69 -40.77 11.34 -7.81
CA PHE A 69 -41.91 11.11 -6.93
C PHE A 69 -43.07 10.39 -7.65
N GLY A 70 -43.18 10.48 -8.97
CA GLY A 70 -44.12 9.70 -9.77
C GLY A 70 -43.83 8.21 -9.70
N TYR A 71 -42.57 7.80 -9.84
CA TYR A 71 -42.18 6.40 -9.67
C TYR A 71 -42.43 5.90 -8.24
N LEU A 72 -42.12 6.72 -7.24
CA LEU A 72 -42.45 6.40 -5.85
C LEU A 72 -43.96 6.25 -5.63
N ALA A 73 -44.78 7.18 -6.14
CA ALA A 73 -46.23 7.10 -6.06
C ALA A 73 -46.78 5.81 -6.67
N MET A 74 -46.22 5.38 -7.80
CA MET A 74 -46.58 4.09 -8.43
C MET A 74 -46.12 2.89 -7.61
N ALA A 75 -44.90 2.94 -7.05
CA ALA A 75 -44.34 1.85 -6.28
C ALA A 75 -45.08 1.59 -4.95
N ILE A 76 -45.59 2.64 -4.29
CA ILE A 76 -46.32 2.52 -3.01
C ILE A 76 -47.80 2.20 -3.17
N ARG A 77 -48.38 2.38 -4.36
CA ARG A 77 -49.81 2.17 -4.61
C ARG A 77 -50.35 0.79 -4.18
N PRO A 78 -49.59 -0.32 -4.28
CA PRO A 78 -50.05 -1.62 -3.79
C PRO A 78 -50.10 -1.76 -2.26
N LEU A 79 -49.56 -0.79 -1.50
CA LEU A 79 -49.55 -0.86 -0.05
C LEU A 79 -50.97 -0.69 0.54
N PRO A 80 -51.35 -1.48 1.55
CA PRO A 80 -52.64 -1.35 2.19
C PRO A 80 -52.75 -0.02 2.94
N ASN A 81 -53.89 0.68 2.77
CA ASN A 81 -54.20 1.99 3.38
C ASN A 81 -53.32 3.17 2.93
N ALA A 82 -52.46 3.00 1.92
CA ALA A 82 -51.75 4.13 1.33
C ALA A 82 -52.75 5.11 0.70
N GLN A 83 -52.57 6.41 0.96
CA GLN A 83 -53.38 7.45 0.33
C GLN A 83 -52.86 7.75 -1.09
N SER A 84 -53.50 8.70 -1.77
CA SER A 84 -53.19 9.06 -3.16
C SER A 84 -52.92 10.56 -3.32
N SER A 85 -52.57 11.25 -2.23
CA SER A 85 -52.34 12.71 -2.22
C SER A 85 -51.19 13.09 -3.14
N LEU A 86 -50.09 12.32 -3.13
CA LEU A 86 -48.95 12.52 -4.01
C LEU A 86 -49.34 12.33 -5.47
N PHE A 87 -50.09 11.27 -5.77
CA PHE A 87 -50.56 10.98 -7.12
C PHE A 87 -51.47 12.10 -7.65
N GLN A 88 -52.38 12.62 -6.82
CA GLN A 88 -53.25 13.74 -7.18
C GLN A 88 -52.47 15.03 -7.46
N LEU A 89 -51.45 15.35 -6.65
CA LEU A 89 -50.60 16.51 -6.87
C LEU A 89 -49.80 16.41 -8.18
N LEU A 90 -49.30 15.22 -8.51
CA LEU A 90 -48.59 14.98 -9.77
C LEU A 90 -49.53 15.09 -10.99
N GLN A 91 -50.80 14.67 -10.88
CA GLN A 91 -51.78 14.84 -11.96
C GLN A 91 -52.19 16.29 -12.22
N ALA A 92 -52.08 17.18 -11.22
CA ALA A 92 -52.35 18.60 -11.41
C ALA A 92 -51.38 19.27 -12.39
N ASN A 93 -50.26 18.59 -12.73
CA ASN A 93 -49.28 19.00 -13.74
C ASN A 93 -48.70 20.40 -13.50
N GLN A 94 -48.60 20.80 -12.23
CA GLN A 94 -47.97 22.05 -11.80
C GLN A 94 -46.58 21.77 -11.25
N PRO A 95 -45.58 22.64 -11.52
CA PRO A 95 -44.25 22.49 -10.96
C PRO A 95 -44.30 22.70 -9.44
N LEU A 96 -44.02 21.63 -8.68
CA LEU A 96 -44.00 21.65 -7.23
C LEU A 96 -42.56 21.42 -6.71
N PRO A 97 -42.18 22.08 -5.60
CA PRO A 97 -40.92 21.79 -4.93
C PRO A 97 -40.84 20.33 -4.50
N ALA A 98 -39.66 19.71 -4.61
CA ALA A 98 -39.42 18.33 -4.19
C ALA A 98 -39.85 18.07 -2.72
N THR A 99 -39.66 19.06 -1.84
CA THR A 99 -40.08 18.98 -0.44
C THR A 99 -41.61 18.95 -0.25
N ALA A 100 -42.39 19.59 -1.15
CA ALA A 100 -43.85 19.50 -1.12
C ALA A 100 -44.32 18.09 -1.55
N LEU A 101 -43.67 17.51 -2.55
CA LEU A 101 -43.92 16.14 -2.98
C LEU A 101 -43.53 15.13 -1.88
N ALA A 102 -42.40 15.33 -1.19
CA ALA A 102 -42.03 14.50 -0.04
C ALA A 102 -43.04 14.59 1.11
N LYS A 103 -43.60 15.77 1.39
CA LYS A 103 -44.68 15.92 2.39
C LYS A 103 -45.91 15.10 2.02
N ALA A 104 -46.31 15.16 0.75
CA ALA A 104 -47.44 14.37 0.25
C ALA A 104 -47.14 12.86 0.31
N LEU A 105 -45.91 12.45 -0.01
CA LEU A 105 -45.47 11.06 0.15
C LEU A 105 -45.60 10.60 1.61
N VAL A 106 -45.13 11.40 2.57
CA VAL A 106 -45.24 11.11 4.01
C VAL A 106 -46.72 10.98 4.41
N GLN A 107 -47.58 11.88 3.92
CA GLN A 107 -49.03 11.80 4.17
C GLN A 107 -49.64 10.52 3.60
N ASP A 108 -49.17 10.06 2.44
CA ASP A 108 -49.68 8.85 1.79
C ASP A 108 -49.30 7.58 2.54
N ILE A 109 -48.08 7.52 3.09
CA ILE A 109 -47.57 6.33 3.76
C ILE A 109 -47.86 6.29 5.27
N THR A 110 -48.17 7.43 5.92
CA THR A 110 -48.43 7.49 7.37
C THR A 110 -49.56 6.57 7.83
N PRO A 111 -50.68 6.40 7.10
CA PRO A 111 -51.77 5.50 7.50
C PRO A 111 -51.46 4.00 7.32
N VAL A 112 -50.32 3.65 6.69
CA VAL A 112 -49.93 2.25 6.48
C VAL A 112 -49.46 1.65 7.81
N THR A 113 -50.23 0.69 8.34
CA THR A 113 -49.99 0.09 9.66
C THR A 113 -49.12 -1.16 9.61
N THR A 114 -48.91 -1.74 8.43
CA THR A 114 -48.08 -2.94 8.23
C THR A 114 -46.65 -2.55 7.90
N PRO A 115 -45.62 -3.28 8.38
CA PRO A 115 -44.23 -3.00 8.02
C PRO A 115 -43.97 -3.16 6.52
N PHE A 116 -43.27 -2.21 5.90
CA PHE A 116 -42.97 -2.23 4.46
C PHE A 116 -41.59 -1.63 4.16
N ILE A 117 -41.06 -1.94 2.98
CA ILE A 117 -39.72 -1.54 2.55
C ILE A 117 -39.83 -0.72 1.26
N ILE A 118 -39.18 0.44 1.21
CA ILE A 118 -38.94 1.18 -0.03
C ILE A 118 -37.47 1.02 -0.41
N VAL A 119 -37.21 0.61 -1.66
CA VAL A 119 -35.86 0.45 -2.21
C VAL A 119 -35.66 1.48 -3.32
N LEU A 120 -34.61 2.27 -3.20
CA LEU A 120 -34.07 3.14 -4.23
C LEU A 120 -32.79 2.50 -4.76
N ASP A 121 -32.86 1.86 -5.92
CA ASP A 121 -31.70 1.26 -6.59
C ASP A 121 -31.10 2.24 -7.58
N ASP A 122 -29.78 2.19 -7.72
CA ASP A 122 -28.98 3.10 -8.55
C ASP A 122 -29.13 4.61 -8.22
N TYR A 123 -29.24 4.96 -6.93
CA TYR A 123 -29.48 6.35 -6.48
C TYR A 123 -28.46 7.39 -6.97
N HIS A 124 -27.19 7.02 -7.16
CA HIS A 124 -26.15 7.84 -7.81
C HIS A 124 -26.51 8.37 -9.22
N ARG A 125 -27.55 7.86 -9.87
CA ARG A 125 -28.04 8.41 -11.16
C ARG A 125 -28.78 9.72 -10.98
N ILE A 126 -29.20 10.04 -9.76
CA ILE A 126 -29.92 11.26 -9.42
C ILE A 126 -28.93 12.37 -9.11
N ASP A 127 -28.78 13.31 -10.05
CA ASP A 127 -27.99 14.52 -9.86
C ASP A 127 -28.91 15.70 -9.55
N ALA A 128 -29.48 15.69 -8.35
CA ALA A 128 -30.44 16.71 -7.93
C ALA A 128 -30.39 16.94 -6.40
N PRO A 129 -29.72 18.00 -5.92
CA PRO A 129 -29.67 18.32 -4.49
C PRO A 129 -31.05 18.47 -3.85
N THR A 130 -32.03 18.94 -4.62
CA THR A 130 -33.43 19.06 -4.16
C THR A 130 -34.08 17.71 -3.85
N ILE A 131 -33.68 16.63 -4.53
CA ILE A 131 -34.16 15.27 -4.24
C ILE A 131 -33.49 14.75 -2.96
N ASP A 132 -32.19 15.00 -2.76
CA ASP A 132 -31.51 14.67 -1.51
C ASP A 132 -32.14 15.35 -0.29
N GLU A 133 -32.48 16.63 -0.40
CA GLU A 133 -33.21 17.36 0.64
C GLU A 133 -34.58 16.71 0.92
N ALA A 134 -35.27 16.26 -0.13
CA ALA A 134 -36.58 15.64 -0.04
C ALA A 134 -36.50 14.22 0.58
N VAL A 135 -35.46 13.44 0.27
CA VAL A 135 -35.17 12.14 0.89
C VAL A 135 -34.73 12.32 2.35
N ALA A 136 -33.93 13.35 2.66
CA ALA A 136 -33.58 13.71 4.03
C ALA A 136 -34.83 14.09 4.85
N PHE A 137 -35.76 14.83 4.24
CA PHE A 137 -37.06 15.13 4.83
C PHE A 137 -37.86 13.85 5.09
N LEU A 138 -37.94 12.94 4.11
CA LEU A 138 -38.60 11.64 4.27
C LEU A 138 -38.00 10.84 5.43
N LEU A 139 -36.68 10.74 5.53
CA LEU A 139 -35.99 10.03 6.63
C LEU A 139 -36.31 10.61 8.02
N GLN A 140 -36.55 11.92 8.09
CA GLN A 140 -36.92 12.58 9.33
C GLN A 140 -38.36 12.25 9.76
N TYR A 141 -39.31 12.22 8.81
CA TYR A 141 -40.75 12.14 9.08
C TYR A 141 -41.40 10.81 8.70
N MET A 142 -40.64 9.84 8.19
CA MET A 142 -41.15 8.51 7.83
C MET A 142 -41.79 7.80 9.03
N PRO A 143 -42.86 7.02 8.80
CA PRO A 143 -43.51 6.25 9.85
C PRO A 143 -42.60 5.09 10.31
N PRO A 144 -42.73 4.61 11.57
CA PRO A 144 -41.88 3.54 12.11
C PRO A 144 -42.04 2.19 11.41
N GLN A 145 -43.12 2.00 10.64
CA GLN A 145 -43.39 0.82 9.83
C GLN A 145 -42.54 0.78 8.55
N MET A 146 -42.01 1.92 8.11
CA MET A 146 -41.22 2.01 6.89
C MET A 146 -39.75 1.73 7.16
N GLN A 147 -39.11 1.00 6.27
CA GLN A 147 -37.66 0.96 6.14
C GLN A 147 -37.25 1.49 4.75
N LEU A 148 -36.29 2.41 4.70
CA LEU A 148 -35.71 2.90 3.45
C LEU A 148 -34.42 2.14 3.16
N VAL A 149 -34.27 1.66 1.93
CA VAL A 149 -33.06 1.01 1.42
C VAL A 149 -32.54 1.83 0.24
N ILE A 150 -31.28 2.22 0.29
CA ILE A 150 -30.62 2.94 -0.81
C ILE A 150 -29.43 2.11 -1.28
N ALA A 151 -29.42 1.73 -2.56
CA ALA A 151 -28.26 1.20 -3.25
C ALA A 151 -27.68 2.26 -4.18
N THR A 152 -26.38 2.50 -4.06
CA THR A 152 -25.72 3.63 -4.72
C THR A 152 -24.26 3.33 -5.02
N ARG A 153 -23.68 4.01 -6.01
CA ARG A 153 -22.24 3.97 -6.29
C ARG A 153 -21.45 4.99 -5.50
N GLU A 154 -22.11 6.03 -4.99
CA GLU A 154 -21.49 7.13 -4.24
C GLU A 154 -22.30 7.48 -2.99
N ASP A 155 -21.67 8.16 -2.05
CA ASP A 155 -22.36 8.58 -0.83
C ASP A 155 -23.32 9.73 -1.09
N PRO A 156 -24.64 9.52 -0.87
CA PRO A 156 -25.63 10.54 -1.11
C PRO A 156 -25.49 11.65 -0.07
N THR A 157 -25.92 12.86 -0.41
CA THR A 157 -25.83 14.07 0.42
C THR A 157 -26.88 14.06 1.55
N LEU A 158 -26.89 12.99 2.35
CA LEU A 158 -27.82 12.74 3.44
C LEU A 158 -27.13 12.90 4.81
N PRO A 159 -27.87 13.15 5.89
CA PRO A 159 -27.31 13.31 7.23
C PRO A 159 -26.88 11.96 7.86
N LEU A 160 -26.03 11.19 7.18
CA LEU A 160 -25.61 9.83 7.56
C LEU A 160 -24.95 9.80 8.94
N ALA A 161 -24.10 10.77 9.28
CA ALA A 161 -23.45 10.84 10.58
C ALA A 161 -24.47 10.95 11.74
N ARG A 162 -25.55 11.71 11.54
CA ARG A 162 -26.64 11.85 12.53
C ARG A 162 -27.42 10.56 12.69
N LEU A 163 -27.70 9.85 11.59
CA LEU A 163 -28.39 8.56 11.64
C LEU A 163 -27.51 7.49 12.29
N ARG A 164 -26.20 7.50 12.00
CA ARG A 164 -25.19 6.62 12.63
C ARG A 164 -25.14 6.81 14.14
N ALA A 165 -25.06 8.06 14.62
CA ALA A 165 -25.06 8.39 16.05
C ALA A 165 -26.35 7.95 16.78
N ARG A 166 -27.46 7.83 16.04
CA ARG A 166 -28.77 7.41 16.57
C ARG A 166 -29.05 5.91 16.43
N HIS A 167 -28.11 5.12 15.91
CA HIS A 167 -28.33 3.70 15.58
C HIS A 167 -29.52 3.48 14.62
N GLN A 168 -29.77 4.46 13.74
CA GLN A 168 -30.84 4.43 12.73
C GLN A 168 -30.35 4.03 11.34
N LEU A 169 -29.05 3.72 11.21
CA LEU A 169 -28.37 3.47 9.95
C LEU A 169 -27.59 2.15 10.02
N VAL A 170 -27.85 1.28 9.05
CA VAL A 170 -26.99 0.12 8.74
C VAL A 170 -26.28 0.43 7.42
N GLU A 171 -24.96 0.30 7.40
CA GLU A 171 -24.13 0.55 6.21
C GLU A 171 -23.41 -0.71 5.76
N LEU A 172 -23.51 -1.00 4.47
CA LEU A 172 -22.66 -1.96 3.77
C LEU A 172 -21.80 -1.22 2.75
N ARG A 173 -20.48 -1.31 2.94
CA ARG A 173 -19.47 -0.64 2.11
C ARG A 173 -18.75 -1.62 1.20
N ALA A 174 -17.94 -1.12 0.26
CA ALA A 174 -17.14 -1.97 -0.64
C ALA A 174 -16.33 -3.05 0.10
N ALA A 175 -15.74 -2.69 1.26
CA ALA A 175 -14.98 -3.63 2.10
C ALA A 175 -15.83 -4.75 2.72
N ASP A 176 -17.13 -4.51 2.96
CA ASP A 176 -18.08 -5.56 3.36
C ASP A 176 -18.49 -6.41 2.15
N LEU A 177 -18.67 -5.77 0.99
CA LEU A 177 -19.21 -6.40 -0.21
C LEU A 177 -18.19 -7.21 -1.01
N ARG A 178 -16.88 -7.06 -0.77
CA ARG A 178 -15.87 -7.91 -1.41
C ARG A 178 -16.14 -9.38 -1.11
N PHE A 179 -15.88 -10.25 -2.07
CA PHE A 179 -15.91 -11.68 -1.80
C PHE A 179 -14.78 -12.07 -0.85
N THR A 180 -15.15 -12.85 0.16
CA THR A 180 -14.19 -13.62 0.93
C THR A 180 -13.57 -14.71 0.05
N GLN A 181 -12.44 -15.29 0.47
CA GLN A 181 -11.83 -16.40 -0.24
C GLN A 181 -12.80 -17.59 -0.46
N ALA A 182 -13.66 -17.87 0.53
CA ALA A 182 -14.67 -18.92 0.42
C ALA A 182 -15.75 -18.59 -0.62
N GLU A 183 -16.24 -17.34 -0.61
CA GLU A 183 -17.22 -16.86 -1.61
C GLU A 183 -16.63 -16.83 -3.02
N ALA A 184 -15.36 -16.41 -3.17
CA ALA A 184 -14.65 -16.42 -4.44
C ALA A 184 -14.46 -17.85 -4.98
N ALA A 185 -14.08 -18.79 -4.11
CA ALA A 185 -13.98 -20.21 -4.47
C ALA A 185 -15.34 -20.76 -4.92
N GLU A 186 -16.41 -20.47 -4.18
CA GLU A 186 -17.76 -20.89 -4.54
C GLU A 186 -18.19 -20.30 -5.89
N PHE A 187 -17.94 -19.01 -6.11
CA PHE A 187 -18.22 -18.33 -7.37
C PHE A 187 -17.50 -18.99 -8.55
N LEU A 188 -16.18 -19.15 -8.45
CA LEU A 188 -15.35 -19.67 -9.53
C LEU A 188 -15.69 -21.13 -9.86
N HIS A 189 -15.95 -21.96 -8.85
CA HIS A 189 -16.27 -23.37 -9.05
C HIS A 189 -17.71 -23.63 -9.47
N ARG A 190 -18.69 -23.07 -8.75
CA ARG A 190 -20.11 -23.42 -8.94
C ARG A 190 -20.79 -22.56 -10.00
N VAL A 191 -20.46 -21.27 -10.05
CA VAL A 191 -21.13 -20.31 -10.94
C VAL A 191 -20.43 -20.25 -12.29
N MET A 192 -19.10 -20.14 -12.28
CA MET A 192 -18.31 -20.05 -13.50
C MET A 192 -17.85 -21.42 -14.04
N GLY A 193 -18.03 -22.50 -13.27
CA GLY A 193 -17.72 -23.87 -13.70
C GLY A 193 -16.23 -24.16 -13.86
N LEU A 194 -15.35 -23.35 -13.27
CA LEU A 194 -13.89 -23.49 -13.39
C LEU A 194 -13.33 -24.49 -12.37
N ARG A 195 -12.28 -25.22 -12.74
CA ARG A 195 -11.54 -26.13 -11.85
C ARG A 195 -10.17 -25.53 -11.54
N LEU A 196 -10.15 -24.63 -10.57
CA LEU A 196 -8.93 -23.94 -10.11
C LEU A 196 -8.38 -24.57 -8.84
N THR A 197 -7.07 -24.46 -8.63
CA THR A 197 -6.46 -24.85 -7.35
C THR A 197 -6.73 -23.79 -6.28
N THR A 198 -6.56 -24.12 -5.00
CA THR A 198 -6.66 -23.14 -3.91
C THR A 198 -5.66 -22.00 -4.05
N ALA A 199 -4.46 -22.28 -4.58
CA ALA A 199 -3.44 -21.27 -4.84
C ALA A 199 -3.87 -20.31 -5.97
N ASP A 200 -4.46 -20.84 -7.04
CA ASP A 200 -5.01 -20.05 -8.15
C ASP A 200 -6.15 -19.13 -7.70
N ILE A 201 -7.04 -19.64 -6.85
CA ILE A 201 -8.14 -18.86 -6.28
C ILE A 201 -7.60 -17.75 -5.38
N ALA A 202 -6.63 -18.06 -4.52
CA ALA A 202 -6.00 -17.06 -3.67
C ALA A 202 -5.27 -15.97 -4.50
N ALA A 203 -4.60 -16.37 -5.60
CA ALA A 203 -3.94 -15.43 -6.49
C ALA A 203 -4.95 -14.52 -7.23
N LEU A 204 -6.06 -15.06 -7.71
CA LEU A 204 -7.14 -14.27 -8.32
C LEU A 204 -7.82 -13.34 -7.32
N GLU A 205 -8.15 -13.85 -6.13
CA GLU A 205 -8.75 -13.04 -5.06
C GLU A 205 -7.82 -11.89 -4.66
N SER A 206 -6.53 -12.15 -4.45
CA SER A 206 -5.55 -11.11 -4.13
C SER A 206 -5.40 -10.04 -5.22
N ARG A 207 -5.49 -10.40 -6.51
CA ARG A 207 -5.36 -9.46 -7.63
C ARG A 207 -6.63 -8.64 -7.87
N THR A 208 -7.78 -9.26 -7.63
CA THR A 208 -9.10 -8.63 -7.75
C THR A 208 -9.55 -7.94 -6.47
N GLU A 209 -8.83 -8.15 -5.35
CA GLU A 209 -9.20 -7.72 -3.99
C GLU A 209 -10.63 -8.10 -3.60
N GLY A 210 -11.12 -9.24 -4.10
CA GLY A 210 -12.49 -9.72 -3.89
C GLY A 210 -13.56 -8.97 -4.69
N TRP A 211 -13.19 -8.13 -5.65
CA TRP A 211 -14.13 -7.44 -6.54
C TRP A 211 -14.86 -8.44 -7.45
N ILE A 212 -16.18 -8.55 -7.27
CA ILE A 212 -17.01 -9.59 -7.90
C ILE A 212 -16.97 -9.48 -9.43
N ALA A 213 -17.14 -8.27 -9.99
CA ALA A 213 -17.03 -8.09 -11.44
C ALA A 213 -15.60 -8.38 -11.94
N GLY A 214 -14.56 -8.01 -11.19
CA GLY A 214 -13.18 -8.37 -11.51
C GLY A 214 -12.96 -9.88 -11.58
N LEU A 215 -13.48 -10.63 -10.61
CA LEU A 215 -13.46 -12.10 -10.61
C LEU A 215 -14.25 -12.69 -11.78
N GLN A 216 -15.39 -12.10 -12.12
CA GLN A 216 -16.19 -12.52 -13.28
C GLN A 216 -15.44 -12.31 -14.59
N LEU A 217 -14.81 -11.14 -14.78
CA LEU A 217 -14.02 -10.82 -15.97
C LEU A 217 -12.78 -11.71 -16.07
N ALA A 218 -12.10 -11.99 -14.94
CA ALA A 218 -11.00 -12.94 -14.88
C ALA A 218 -11.45 -14.35 -15.29
N ALA A 219 -12.59 -14.81 -14.77
CA ALA A 219 -13.15 -16.11 -15.08
C ALA A 219 -13.58 -16.24 -16.54
N LEU A 220 -14.16 -15.19 -17.14
CA LEU A 220 -14.48 -15.16 -18.57
C LEU A 220 -13.21 -15.25 -19.44
N ALA A 221 -12.14 -14.56 -19.04
CA ALA A 221 -10.88 -14.58 -19.77
C ALA A 221 -10.12 -15.92 -19.66
N LEU A 222 -10.40 -16.69 -18.60
CA LEU A 222 -9.86 -18.04 -18.38
C LEU A 222 -10.55 -19.12 -19.22
N GLN A 223 -11.77 -18.88 -19.69
CA GLN A 223 -12.49 -19.86 -20.52
C GLN A 223 -11.77 -20.05 -21.86
N GLY A 224 -11.24 -21.26 -22.08
CA GLY A 224 -10.49 -21.63 -23.29
C GLY A 224 -8.98 -21.44 -23.20
N GLN A 225 -8.42 -21.04 -22.05
CA GLN A 225 -6.97 -21.01 -21.84
C GLN A 225 -6.40 -22.39 -21.47
N ALA A 226 -5.31 -22.78 -22.12
CA ALA A 226 -4.64 -24.05 -21.87
C ALA A 226 -3.78 -24.04 -20.59
N ASP A 227 -3.17 -22.89 -20.26
CA ASP A 227 -2.33 -22.70 -19.06
C ASP A 227 -2.96 -21.67 -18.12
N THR A 228 -3.76 -22.18 -17.21
CA THR A 228 -4.53 -21.39 -16.25
C THR A 228 -3.62 -20.67 -15.24
N GLY A 229 -2.58 -21.35 -14.73
CA GLY A 229 -1.70 -20.81 -13.70
C GLY A 229 -0.87 -19.63 -14.22
N ARG A 230 -0.32 -19.74 -15.44
CA ARG A 230 0.42 -18.65 -16.07
C ARG A 230 -0.47 -17.44 -16.39
N PHE A 231 -1.71 -17.68 -16.81
CA PHE A 231 -2.68 -16.61 -17.04
C PHE A 231 -2.99 -15.85 -15.74
N ILE A 232 -3.24 -16.56 -14.65
CA ILE A 232 -3.53 -15.94 -13.35
C ILE A 232 -2.33 -15.15 -12.86
N ALA A 233 -1.11 -15.67 -13.05
CA ALA A 233 0.12 -14.97 -12.70
C ALA A 233 0.33 -13.67 -13.50
N SER A 234 -0.19 -13.58 -14.73
CA SER A 234 -0.15 -12.36 -15.54
C SER A 234 -1.43 -11.52 -15.45
N PHE A 235 -2.43 -11.91 -14.65
CA PHE A 235 -3.70 -11.19 -14.55
C PHE A 235 -3.54 -9.83 -13.87
N SER A 236 -3.69 -8.75 -14.63
CA SER A 236 -3.62 -7.37 -14.17
C SER A 236 -4.80 -6.55 -14.71
N GLY A 237 -4.89 -5.28 -14.32
CA GLY A 237 -5.86 -4.33 -14.89
C GLY A 237 -5.71 -4.12 -16.40
N SER A 238 -4.58 -4.54 -16.98
CA SER A 238 -4.26 -4.42 -18.40
C SER A 238 -4.88 -5.48 -19.31
N HIS A 239 -5.61 -6.45 -18.76
CA HIS A 239 -6.35 -7.42 -19.59
C HIS A 239 -7.54 -6.77 -20.27
N ARG A 240 -7.73 -7.07 -21.55
CA ARG A 240 -8.76 -6.46 -22.42
C ARG A 240 -10.14 -6.35 -21.76
N PHE A 241 -10.67 -7.43 -21.18
CA PHE A 241 -11.99 -7.42 -20.55
C PHE A 241 -12.08 -6.50 -19.32
N VAL A 242 -11.01 -6.41 -18.53
CA VAL A 242 -10.94 -5.53 -17.35
C VAL A 242 -10.78 -4.08 -17.78
N LEU A 243 -9.92 -3.84 -18.79
CA LEU A 243 -9.72 -2.53 -19.40
C LEU A 243 -11.03 -1.97 -19.95
N ASP A 244 -11.72 -2.71 -20.82
CA ASP A 244 -12.95 -2.25 -21.48
C ASP A 244 -13.99 -1.86 -20.43
N TYR A 245 -14.20 -2.72 -19.42
CA TYR A 245 -15.12 -2.44 -18.32
C TYR A 245 -14.72 -1.19 -17.52
N LEU A 246 -13.50 -1.13 -16.97
CA LEU A 246 -13.08 -0.03 -16.10
C LEU A 246 -13.01 1.31 -16.86
N VAL A 247 -12.73 1.28 -18.17
CA VAL A 247 -12.76 2.47 -19.00
C VAL A 247 -14.19 2.97 -19.18
N GLU A 248 -15.11 2.11 -19.62
CA GLU A 248 -16.49 2.49 -19.95
C GLU A 248 -17.32 2.83 -18.70
N GLU A 249 -17.21 2.01 -17.64
CA GLU A 249 -18.05 2.12 -16.44
C GLU A 249 -17.49 3.04 -15.35
N VAL A 250 -16.18 3.33 -15.38
CA VAL A 250 -15.53 4.12 -14.33
C VAL A 250 -14.88 5.37 -14.91
N LEU A 251 -13.88 5.23 -15.78
CA LEU A 251 -13.04 6.35 -16.20
C LEU A 251 -13.75 7.34 -17.13
N GLN A 252 -14.45 6.86 -18.17
CA GLN A 252 -15.15 7.71 -19.13
C GLN A 252 -16.37 8.43 -18.56
N GLN A 253 -16.87 7.97 -17.40
CA GLN A 253 -17.96 8.64 -16.68
C GLN A 253 -17.46 9.85 -15.86
N GLN A 254 -16.15 10.06 -15.76
CA GLN A 254 -15.58 11.16 -14.97
C GLN A 254 -15.35 12.42 -15.82
N PRO A 255 -15.42 13.63 -15.21
CA PRO A 255 -14.96 14.85 -15.85
C PRO A 255 -13.48 14.77 -16.26
N GLU A 256 -13.10 15.48 -17.33
CA GLU A 256 -11.74 15.46 -17.89
C GLU A 256 -10.65 15.81 -16.85
N GLU A 257 -10.94 16.73 -15.94
CA GLU A 257 -10.06 17.11 -14.84
C GLU A 257 -9.79 15.93 -13.88
N THR A 258 -10.84 15.18 -13.52
CA THR A 258 -10.72 14.00 -12.66
C THR A 258 -10.00 12.86 -13.37
N GLN A 259 -10.26 12.66 -14.67
CA GLN A 259 -9.51 11.69 -15.47
C GLN A 259 -8.01 12.03 -15.50
N THR A 260 -7.67 13.31 -15.69
CA THR A 260 -6.29 13.79 -15.68
C THR A 260 -5.63 13.55 -14.33
N PHE A 261 -6.32 13.86 -13.23
CA PHE A 261 -5.84 13.60 -11.87
C PHE A 261 -5.54 12.11 -11.66
N LEU A 262 -6.49 11.24 -11.97
CA LEU A 262 -6.36 9.78 -11.83
C LEU A 262 -5.18 9.24 -12.64
N LEU A 263 -5.04 9.65 -13.90
CA LEU A 263 -3.96 9.18 -14.77
C LEU A 263 -2.58 9.64 -14.28
N GLN A 264 -2.42 10.92 -13.93
CA GLN A 264 -1.12 11.48 -13.56
C GLN A 264 -0.66 11.04 -12.17
N THR A 265 -1.58 10.78 -11.25
CA THR A 265 -1.25 10.30 -9.90
C THR A 265 -1.11 8.78 -9.83
N ALA A 266 -1.49 8.03 -10.88
CA ALA A 266 -1.36 6.56 -10.91
C ALA A 266 0.09 6.03 -10.83
N VAL A 267 1.09 6.89 -11.03
CA VAL A 267 2.51 6.54 -10.80
C VAL A 267 2.81 6.26 -9.33
N LEU A 268 1.96 6.73 -8.42
CA LEU A 268 2.14 6.62 -6.97
C LEU A 268 1.53 5.32 -6.45
N ASP A 269 2.28 4.56 -5.64
CA ASP A 269 1.75 3.37 -4.95
C ASP A 269 0.88 3.72 -3.74
N ARG A 270 1.17 4.87 -3.10
CA ARG A 270 0.36 5.48 -2.06
C ARG A 270 0.25 6.98 -2.29
N LEU A 271 -0.91 7.53 -1.94
CA LEU A 271 -1.35 8.87 -2.28
C LEU A 271 -1.68 9.61 -0.99
N CYS A 272 -1.30 10.88 -0.91
CA CYS A 272 -1.83 11.83 0.05
C CYS A 272 -1.94 13.19 -0.64
N ALA A 273 -2.80 14.08 -0.16
CA ALA A 273 -3.08 15.33 -0.85
C ALA A 273 -1.83 16.15 -1.19
N PRO A 274 -0.88 16.41 -0.25
CA PRO A 274 0.32 17.19 -0.57
C PRO A 274 1.26 16.51 -1.58
N LEU A 275 1.24 15.18 -1.66
CA LEU A 275 2.01 14.43 -2.65
C LEU A 275 1.35 14.53 -4.04
N CYS A 276 0.02 14.41 -4.11
CA CYS A 276 -0.71 14.60 -5.36
C CYS A 276 -0.47 16.00 -5.92
N ASP A 277 -0.55 17.04 -5.09
CA ASP A 277 -0.30 18.44 -5.49
C ASP A 277 1.12 18.61 -6.07
N ALA A 278 2.11 18.03 -5.39
CA ALA A 278 3.50 18.09 -5.83
C ALA A 278 3.75 17.36 -7.15
N VAL A 279 3.07 16.21 -7.36
CA VAL A 279 3.20 15.41 -8.57
C VAL A 279 2.44 16.01 -9.74
N LEU A 280 1.28 16.63 -9.53
CA LEU A 280 0.54 17.30 -10.60
C LEU A 280 1.19 18.64 -10.98
N ALA A 281 1.77 19.35 -10.00
CA ALA A 281 2.29 20.71 -10.11
C ALA A 281 1.34 21.67 -10.85
N ASN A 282 0.03 21.46 -10.67
CA ASN A 282 -1.01 22.30 -11.22
C ASN A 282 -1.82 22.90 -10.07
N PRO A 283 -1.67 24.20 -9.79
CA PRO A 283 -2.37 24.84 -8.67
C PRO A 283 -3.88 24.95 -8.87
N ALA A 284 -4.39 24.69 -10.09
CA ALA A 284 -5.82 24.66 -10.35
C ALA A 284 -6.52 23.42 -9.77
N ILE A 285 -5.76 22.34 -9.51
CA ILE A 285 -6.30 21.06 -9.04
C ILE A 285 -5.83 20.83 -7.61
N SER A 286 -6.77 20.82 -6.66
CA SER A 286 -6.49 20.55 -5.25
C SER A 286 -6.56 19.05 -4.96
N GLY A 287 -5.42 18.44 -4.64
CA GLY A 287 -5.34 17.03 -4.29
C GLY A 287 -6.19 16.65 -3.08
N GLN A 288 -6.40 17.58 -2.14
CA GLN A 288 -7.29 17.33 -1.00
C GLN A 288 -8.76 17.25 -1.41
N GLU A 289 -9.22 18.19 -2.25
CA GLU A 289 -10.59 18.22 -2.71
C GLU A 289 -10.87 17.06 -3.67
N THR A 290 -9.95 16.78 -4.60
CA THR A 290 -10.08 15.67 -5.52
C THR A 290 -10.06 14.32 -4.80
N LEU A 291 -9.15 14.07 -3.86
CA LEU A 291 -9.14 12.80 -3.11
C LEU A 291 -10.42 12.62 -2.27
N ALA A 292 -10.94 13.69 -1.66
CA ALA A 292 -12.21 13.63 -0.93
C ALA A 292 -13.38 13.31 -1.87
N HIS A 293 -13.42 13.93 -3.06
CA HIS A 293 -14.41 13.62 -4.08
C HIS A 293 -14.30 12.16 -4.56
N LEU A 294 -13.09 11.67 -4.86
CA LEU A 294 -12.86 10.28 -5.27
C LEU A 294 -13.30 9.27 -4.19
N GLU A 295 -13.07 9.59 -2.92
CA GLU A 295 -13.54 8.77 -1.80
C GLU A 295 -15.08 8.75 -1.73
N GLN A 296 -15.72 9.93 -1.80
CA GLN A 296 -17.18 10.05 -1.77
C GLN A 296 -17.86 9.34 -2.95
N ALA A 297 -17.27 9.45 -4.13
CA ALA A 297 -17.72 8.81 -5.36
C ALA A 297 -17.39 7.30 -5.42
N ASN A 298 -16.71 6.74 -4.40
CA ASN A 298 -16.15 5.40 -4.37
C ASN A 298 -15.39 5.03 -5.67
N LEU A 299 -14.52 5.92 -6.16
CA LEU A 299 -13.77 5.72 -7.41
C LEU A 299 -12.51 4.87 -7.19
N PHE A 300 -12.72 3.65 -6.67
CA PHE A 300 -11.68 2.66 -6.44
C PHE A 300 -10.48 3.20 -5.63
N LEU A 301 -10.74 4.17 -4.75
CA LEU A 301 -9.79 4.72 -3.80
C LEU A 301 -9.96 4.04 -2.44
N ILE A 302 -8.87 3.57 -1.85
CA ILE A 302 -8.87 2.79 -0.61
C ILE A 302 -8.03 3.52 0.44
N PRO A 303 -8.60 3.89 1.60
CA PRO A 303 -7.83 4.50 2.68
C PRO A 303 -6.88 3.47 3.30
N LEU A 304 -5.64 3.91 3.56
CA LEU A 304 -4.58 3.10 4.19
C LEU A 304 -4.46 3.33 5.70
N ASP A 305 -5.06 4.41 6.20
CA ASP A 305 -5.07 4.76 7.61
C ASP A 305 -6.46 5.21 8.07
N GLY A 306 -6.71 5.16 9.39
CA GLY A 306 -7.99 5.58 9.97
C GLY A 306 -8.22 7.09 9.96
N GLN A 307 -7.19 7.88 9.65
CA GLN A 307 -7.25 9.34 9.59
C GLN A 307 -7.50 9.85 8.17
N ARG A 308 -7.61 8.95 7.20
CA ARG A 308 -7.82 9.22 5.78
C ARG A 308 -6.80 10.20 5.20
N ARG A 309 -5.53 10.04 5.58
CA ARG A 309 -4.42 10.83 5.02
C ARG A 309 -3.77 10.13 3.85
N TRP A 310 -3.52 8.84 4.01
CA TRP A 310 -2.95 7.99 2.98
C TRP A 310 -4.01 7.14 2.32
N TYR A 311 -3.92 7.04 1.00
CA TYR A 311 -4.79 6.25 0.15
C TYR A 311 -3.95 5.42 -0.83
N ARG A 312 -4.58 4.45 -1.46
CA ARG A 312 -4.08 3.82 -2.69
C ARG A 312 -5.25 3.61 -3.65
N TYR A 313 -4.94 3.51 -4.93
CA TYR A 313 -5.91 2.96 -5.88
C TYR A 313 -6.03 1.45 -5.68
N HIS A 314 -7.20 0.91 -6.01
CA HIS A 314 -7.41 -0.52 -6.19
C HIS A 314 -6.45 -1.06 -7.26
N HIS A 315 -5.85 -2.23 -7.06
CA HIS A 315 -4.73 -2.72 -7.88
C HIS A 315 -5.05 -2.76 -9.39
N LEU A 316 -6.18 -3.38 -9.79
CA LEU A 316 -6.59 -3.42 -11.20
C LEU A 316 -6.86 -2.03 -11.79
N PHE A 317 -7.32 -1.08 -10.98
CA PHE A 317 -7.57 0.27 -11.46
C PHE A 317 -6.26 1.03 -11.65
N ALA A 318 -5.31 0.90 -10.71
CA ALA A 318 -3.96 1.44 -10.83
C ALA A 318 -3.24 0.94 -12.10
N ASP A 319 -3.33 -0.37 -12.39
CA ASP A 319 -2.73 -0.97 -13.58
C ASP A 319 -3.30 -0.39 -14.89
N LEU A 320 -4.63 -0.26 -14.98
CA LEU A 320 -5.29 0.40 -16.11
C LEU A 320 -4.78 1.83 -16.27
N LEU A 321 -4.77 2.62 -15.19
CA LEU A 321 -4.38 4.03 -15.23
C LEU A 321 -2.91 4.18 -15.66
N ARG A 322 -2.01 3.33 -15.16
CA ARG A 322 -0.59 3.31 -15.56
C ARG A 322 -0.42 2.96 -17.03
N GLN A 323 -1.15 1.97 -17.54
CA GLN A 323 -1.12 1.61 -18.95
C GLN A 323 -1.63 2.74 -19.85
N ARG A 324 -2.71 3.43 -19.43
CA ARG A 324 -3.23 4.60 -20.14
C ARG A 324 -2.25 5.76 -20.10
N LEU A 325 -1.63 6.04 -18.96
CA LEU A 325 -0.61 7.08 -18.82
C LEU A 325 0.56 6.85 -19.79
N GLN A 326 0.99 5.60 -19.97
CA GLN A 326 2.05 5.26 -20.94
C GLN A 326 1.66 5.63 -22.39
N GLN A 327 0.38 5.59 -22.74
CA GLN A 327 -0.12 6.01 -24.06
C GLN A 327 -0.02 7.53 -24.28
N HIS A 328 -0.01 8.34 -23.21
CA HIS A 328 0.18 9.79 -23.28
C HIS A 328 1.65 10.22 -23.46
N GLY A 329 2.59 9.27 -23.36
CA GLY A 329 4.00 9.48 -23.71
C GLY A 329 4.97 9.41 -22.52
N GLN A 330 6.19 9.00 -22.85
CA GLN A 330 7.29 8.84 -21.89
C GLN A 330 7.70 10.14 -21.17
N PRO A 331 7.78 11.32 -21.83
CA PRO A 331 8.23 12.55 -21.16
C PRO A 331 7.35 12.96 -19.97
N LEU A 332 6.03 12.82 -20.09
CA LEU A 332 5.08 13.12 -19.01
C LEU A 332 5.31 12.15 -17.84
N THR A 333 5.36 10.85 -18.12
CA THR A 333 5.57 9.80 -17.11
C THR A 333 6.87 10.02 -16.34
N THR A 334 7.97 10.28 -17.03
CA THR A 334 9.27 10.61 -16.43
C THR A 334 9.17 11.83 -15.51
N SER A 335 8.51 12.91 -15.96
CA SER A 335 8.35 14.13 -15.14
C SER A 335 7.55 13.90 -13.85
N LEU A 336 6.56 13.00 -13.89
CA LEU A 336 5.73 12.64 -12.73
C LEU A 336 6.56 11.87 -11.71
N HIS A 337 7.33 10.87 -12.16
CA HIS A 337 8.23 10.12 -11.29
C HIS A 337 9.32 11.01 -10.67
N LEU A 338 9.91 11.95 -11.42
CA LEU A 338 10.91 12.87 -10.86
C LEU A 338 10.35 13.79 -9.77
N ARG A 339 9.14 14.32 -9.98
CA ARG A 339 8.44 15.13 -8.97
C ARG A 339 8.11 14.32 -7.71
N ALA A 340 7.59 13.10 -7.89
CA ALA A 340 7.34 12.18 -6.78
C ALA A 340 8.63 11.87 -6.01
N SER A 341 9.72 11.56 -6.72
CA SER A 341 11.01 11.28 -6.12
C SER A 341 11.52 12.45 -5.28
N THR A 342 11.38 13.68 -5.79
CA THR A 342 11.79 14.91 -5.07
C THR A 342 10.95 15.14 -3.82
N TRP A 343 9.65 14.88 -3.91
CA TRP A 343 8.76 15.02 -2.76
C TRP A 343 9.10 14.00 -1.67
N PHE A 344 9.29 12.73 -2.03
CA PHE A 344 9.64 11.67 -1.07
C PHE A 344 10.97 11.93 -0.36
N GLU A 345 11.98 12.41 -1.09
CA GLU A 345 13.27 12.81 -0.51
C GLU A 345 13.11 13.91 0.56
N LYS A 346 12.25 14.91 0.30
CA LYS A 346 11.99 16.01 1.25
C LYS A 346 11.24 15.57 2.51
N HIS A 347 10.60 14.41 2.49
CA HIS A 347 9.84 13.83 3.60
C HIS A 347 10.55 12.64 4.24
N ASP A 348 11.85 12.47 4.00
CA ASP A 348 12.71 11.42 4.54
C ASP A 348 12.25 9.98 4.17
N LEU A 349 11.60 9.85 3.00
CA LEU A 349 11.13 8.58 2.42
C LEU A 349 12.05 8.18 1.26
N GLU A 350 13.31 7.90 1.59
CA GLU A 350 14.41 7.74 0.63
C GLU A 350 14.25 6.52 -0.30
N ILE A 351 13.66 5.41 0.18
CA ILE A 351 13.45 4.20 -0.63
C ILE A 351 12.43 4.46 -1.74
N GLU A 352 11.32 5.11 -1.40
CA GLU A 352 10.30 5.53 -2.34
C GLU A 352 10.87 6.57 -3.32
N ALA A 353 11.65 7.52 -2.82
CA ALA A 353 12.36 8.47 -3.67
C ALA A 353 13.25 7.76 -4.69
N PHE A 354 14.01 6.76 -4.25
CA PHE A 354 14.87 5.95 -5.10
C PHE A 354 14.06 5.17 -6.15
N HIS A 355 13.00 4.46 -5.74
CA HIS A 355 12.13 3.74 -6.68
C HIS A 355 11.60 4.66 -7.79
N HIS A 356 11.13 5.85 -7.45
CA HIS A 356 10.68 6.82 -8.44
C HIS A 356 11.81 7.35 -9.34
N ALA A 357 13.02 7.56 -8.82
CA ALA A 357 14.17 7.95 -9.65
C ALA A 357 14.54 6.84 -10.67
N THR A 358 14.52 5.58 -10.23
CA THR A 358 14.77 4.43 -11.12
C THR A 358 13.69 4.25 -12.17
N ALA A 359 12.41 4.45 -11.81
CA ALA A 359 11.28 4.40 -12.74
C ALA A 359 11.27 5.57 -13.74
N ALA A 360 11.85 6.71 -13.37
CA ALA A 360 12.10 7.82 -14.29
C ALA A 360 13.28 7.59 -15.25
N HIS A 361 14.04 6.49 -15.06
CA HIS A 361 15.34 6.23 -15.71
C HIS A 361 16.39 7.34 -15.48
N ASP A 362 16.30 8.05 -14.35
CA ASP A 362 17.25 9.10 -13.98
C ASP A 362 18.36 8.51 -13.10
N ILE A 363 19.47 8.15 -13.76
CA ILE A 363 20.63 7.52 -13.13
C ILE A 363 21.31 8.49 -12.16
N ASP A 364 21.41 9.78 -12.51
CA ASP A 364 22.06 10.80 -11.68
C ASP A 364 21.32 10.98 -10.35
N ARG A 365 19.98 11.06 -10.42
CA ARG A 365 19.15 11.17 -9.22
C ARG A 365 19.17 9.90 -8.38
N ALA A 366 19.11 8.72 -9.01
CA ALA A 366 19.18 7.45 -8.29
C ALA A 366 20.53 7.29 -7.57
N GLU A 367 21.65 7.63 -8.24
CA GLU A 367 22.99 7.62 -7.65
C GLU A 367 23.11 8.60 -6.48
N TYR A 368 22.64 9.83 -6.66
CA TYR A 368 22.61 10.82 -5.59
C TYR A 368 21.82 10.35 -4.36
N LEU A 369 20.65 9.72 -4.55
CA LEU A 369 19.84 9.21 -3.43
C LEU A 369 20.49 8.05 -2.68
N ILE A 370 21.34 7.24 -3.33
CA ILE A 370 22.10 6.18 -2.65
C ILE A 370 23.18 6.76 -1.73
N ASP A 371 23.82 7.84 -2.17
CA ASP A 371 24.91 8.53 -1.46
C ASP A 371 24.42 9.71 -0.57
N ALA A 372 23.13 10.02 -0.57
CA ALA A 372 22.55 11.14 0.17
C ALA A 372 22.57 10.93 1.70
N LYS A 373 22.37 12.05 2.42
CA LYS A 373 22.25 12.24 3.89
C LYS A 373 22.52 11.00 4.80
N GLY A 374 23.68 10.98 5.44
CA GLY A 374 24.01 10.04 6.53
C GLY A 374 24.51 8.68 6.04
N PRO A 375 24.33 7.58 6.80
CA PRO A 375 24.69 6.24 6.31
C PRO A 375 23.91 5.90 5.03
N SER A 376 24.61 5.40 4.01
CA SER A 376 24.04 5.09 2.69
C SER A 376 22.75 4.26 2.78
N LEU A 377 21.82 4.51 1.85
CA LEU A 377 20.52 3.85 1.76
C LEU A 377 20.60 2.31 1.78
N GLN A 378 21.72 1.75 1.29
CA GLN A 378 22.02 0.32 1.35
C GLN A 378 21.95 -0.26 2.77
N PHE A 379 22.35 0.52 3.79
CA PHE A 379 22.35 0.12 5.20
C PHE A 379 21.03 0.39 5.93
N ARG A 380 20.05 1.04 5.25
CA ARG A 380 18.71 1.34 5.78
C ARG A 380 17.63 0.46 5.15
N GLY A 381 18.00 -0.73 4.68
CA GLY A 381 17.08 -1.69 4.03
C GLY A 381 16.96 -1.54 2.51
N GLY A 382 17.68 -0.60 1.90
CA GLY A 382 17.67 -0.38 0.45
C GLY A 382 18.55 -1.32 -0.38
N ALA A 383 19.31 -2.23 0.23
CA ALA A 383 20.28 -3.07 -0.48
C ALA A 383 19.66 -3.91 -1.62
N VAL A 384 18.50 -4.54 -1.39
CA VAL A 384 17.85 -5.38 -2.41
C VAL A 384 17.30 -4.56 -3.58
N PRO A 385 16.53 -3.47 -3.36
CA PRO A 385 16.12 -2.57 -4.44
C PRO A 385 17.29 -2.03 -5.26
N ILE A 386 18.36 -1.56 -4.59
CA ILE A 386 19.56 -1.03 -5.25
C ILE A 386 20.22 -2.12 -6.10
N LEU A 387 20.38 -3.34 -5.57
CA LEU A 387 20.98 -4.45 -6.30
C LEU A 387 20.20 -4.81 -7.57
N ASN A 388 18.87 -4.87 -7.47
CA ASN A 388 18.01 -5.18 -8.60
C ASN A 388 18.07 -4.08 -9.66
N TRP A 389 18.09 -2.82 -9.25
CA TRP A 389 18.28 -1.70 -10.16
C TRP A 389 19.64 -1.75 -10.87
N LEU A 390 20.73 -1.94 -10.13
CA LEU A 390 22.08 -2.05 -10.70
C LEU A 390 22.19 -3.22 -11.70
N ARG A 391 21.51 -4.34 -11.44
CA ARG A 391 21.42 -5.48 -12.39
C ARG A 391 20.66 -5.14 -13.67
N SER A 392 19.73 -4.20 -13.62
CA SER A 392 18.92 -3.78 -14.77
C SER A 392 19.64 -2.80 -15.69
N LEU A 393 20.71 -2.14 -15.23
CA LEU A 393 21.46 -1.16 -16.01
C LEU A 393 22.32 -1.81 -17.10
N GLU A 394 22.43 -1.15 -18.24
CA GLU A 394 23.32 -1.57 -19.32
C GLU A 394 24.80 -1.45 -18.93
N THR A 395 25.64 -2.34 -19.46
CA THR A 395 27.09 -2.36 -19.19
C THR A 395 27.80 -1.06 -19.56
N ALA A 396 27.29 -0.32 -20.56
CA ALA A 396 27.82 0.97 -20.98
C ALA A 396 27.72 2.06 -19.90
N VAL A 397 26.69 2.00 -19.03
CA VAL A 397 26.53 2.95 -17.92
C VAL A 397 27.71 2.84 -16.95
N PHE A 398 28.09 1.62 -16.59
CA PHE A 398 29.21 1.35 -15.68
C PHE A 398 30.55 1.81 -16.27
N ALA A 399 30.71 1.80 -17.59
CA ALA A 399 31.92 2.24 -18.27
C ALA A 399 32.19 3.76 -18.16
N THR A 400 31.21 4.54 -17.71
CA THR A 400 31.34 6.00 -17.54
C THR A 400 31.21 6.46 -16.09
N ARG A 401 30.85 5.56 -15.17
CA ARG A 401 30.52 5.87 -13.77
C ARG A 401 31.17 4.86 -12.81
N PRO A 402 32.41 5.10 -12.34
CA PRO A 402 33.11 4.17 -11.47
C PRO A 402 32.45 4.06 -10.08
N SER A 403 31.79 5.12 -9.61
CA SER A 403 30.99 5.15 -8.39
C SER A 403 29.89 4.09 -8.37
N LEU A 404 29.15 3.91 -9.48
CA LEU A 404 28.11 2.88 -9.57
C LEU A 404 28.66 1.46 -9.46
N SER A 405 29.84 1.20 -10.05
CA SER A 405 30.52 -0.10 -9.93
C SER A 405 30.95 -0.40 -8.49
N ILE A 406 31.39 0.63 -7.75
CA ILE A 406 31.73 0.54 -6.33
C ILE A 406 30.47 0.29 -5.49
N THR A 407 29.39 1.03 -5.76
CA THR A 407 28.08 0.82 -5.11
C THR A 407 27.53 -0.59 -5.38
N TYR A 408 27.75 -1.13 -6.57
CA TYR A 408 27.38 -2.50 -6.89
C TYR A 408 28.17 -3.50 -6.03
N ALA A 409 29.49 -3.34 -5.97
CA ALA A 409 30.34 -4.17 -5.12
C ALA A 409 29.96 -4.08 -3.63
N SER A 410 29.69 -2.88 -3.09
CA SER A 410 29.25 -2.70 -1.70
C SER A 410 27.87 -3.31 -1.43
N THR A 411 26.96 -3.21 -2.40
CA THR A 411 25.60 -3.79 -2.28
C THR A 411 25.65 -5.32 -2.31
N LEU A 412 26.48 -5.91 -3.18
CA LEU A 412 26.75 -7.35 -3.21
C LEU A 412 27.31 -7.86 -1.88
N LEU A 413 28.23 -7.10 -1.27
CA LEU A 413 28.77 -7.41 0.04
C LEU A 413 27.68 -7.38 1.12
N ALA A 414 26.80 -6.38 1.09
CA ALA A 414 25.70 -6.25 2.05
C ALA A 414 24.69 -7.41 1.98
N VAL A 415 24.50 -8.02 0.81
CA VAL A 415 23.66 -9.24 0.64
C VAL A 415 24.47 -10.55 0.67
N SER A 416 25.74 -10.49 1.09
CA SER A 416 26.67 -11.64 1.20
C SER A 416 26.92 -12.42 -0.10
N GLN A 417 26.84 -11.76 -1.26
CA GLN A 417 27.14 -12.35 -2.57
C GLN A 417 28.57 -12.02 -3.00
N LEU A 418 29.53 -12.81 -2.51
CA LEU A 418 30.96 -12.52 -2.65
C LEU A 418 31.57 -12.79 -4.03
N ALA A 419 30.99 -13.72 -4.80
CA ALA A 419 31.62 -14.28 -6.02
C ALA A 419 31.95 -13.24 -7.10
N THR A 420 31.13 -12.19 -7.23
CA THR A 420 31.27 -11.18 -8.30
C THR A 420 31.81 -9.84 -7.80
N ILE A 421 32.16 -9.71 -6.52
CA ILE A 421 32.61 -8.43 -5.94
C ILE A 421 33.90 -7.96 -6.59
N GLU A 422 34.91 -8.84 -6.70
CA GLU A 422 36.23 -8.45 -7.22
C GLU A 422 36.16 -8.02 -8.70
N GLU A 423 35.29 -8.64 -9.50
CA GLU A 423 35.05 -8.22 -10.88
C GLU A 423 34.57 -6.76 -10.96
N LYS A 424 33.60 -6.38 -10.10
CA LYS A 424 33.05 -5.02 -10.07
C LYS A 424 34.04 -4.00 -9.52
N VAL A 425 34.82 -4.39 -8.50
CA VAL A 425 35.88 -3.56 -7.94
C VAL A 425 36.97 -3.28 -8.99
N GLN A 426 37.43 -4.31 -9.71
CA GLN A 426 38.43 -4.14 -10.77
C GLN A 426 37.93 -3.28 -11.93
N ALA A 427 36.65 -3.41 -12.30
CA ALA A 427 36.04 -2.56 -13.31
C ALA A 427 36.09 -1.07 -12.91
N ALA A 428 35.78 -0.76 -11.64
CA ALA A 428 35.90 0.60 -11.11
C ALA A 428 37.36 1.08 -11.07
N GLU A 429 38.27 0.25 -10.58
CA GLU A 429 39.68 0.60 -10.38
C GLU A 429 40.38 0.95 -11.71
N LYS A 430 40.08 0.23 -12.79
CA LYS A 430 40.60 0.53 -14.14
C LYS A 430 40.22 1.91 -14.67
N MET A 431 39.16 2.51 -14.14
CA MET A 431 38.66 3.82 -14.55
C MET A 431 39.18 4.96 -13.67
N LEU A 432 39.77 4.65 -12.51
CA LEU A 432 40.28 5.64 -11.57
C LEU A 432 41.78 5.87 -11.84
N PRO A 433 42.23 7.14 -11.95
CA PRO A 433 43.65 7.44 -12.04
C PRO A 433 44.37 7.04 -10.73
N GLU A 434 45.45 6.26 -10.83
CA GLU A 434 46.24 5.82 -9.66
C GLU A 434 46.83 6.99 -8.84
N THR A 435 47.04 8.14 -9.48
CA THR A 435 47.68 9.33 -8.89
C THR A 435 46.73 10.52 -8.71
N ALA A 436 45.42 10.27 -8.66
CA ALA A 436 44.43 11.34 -8.53
C ALA A 436 44.53 12.04 -7.17
N GLN A 437 44.61 13.38 -7.19
CA GLN A 437 44.65 14.21 -5.98
C GLN A 437 43.29 14.75 -5.57
N ASP A 438 42.26 14.61 -6.43
CA ASP A 438 40.93 15.12 -6.12
C ASP A 438 40.26 14.27 -5.03
N THR A 439 39.57 14.95 -4.11
CA THR A 439 38.96 14.33 -2.93
C THR A 439 37.95 13.24 -3.28
N LYS A 440 37.25 13.36 -4.42
CA LYS A 440 36.21 12.42 -4.84
C LYS A 440 36.83 11.10 -5.29
N THR A 441 37.83 11.15 -6.17
CA THR A 441 38.56 9.96 -6.63
C THR A 441 39.30 9.27 -5.48
N ARG A 442 39.91 10.04 -4.57
CA ARG A 442 40.50 9.47 -3.35
C ARG A 442 39.48 8.73 -2.51
N ASP A 443 38.29 9.30 -2.26
CA ASP A 443 37.24 8.59 -1.51
C ASP A 443 36.81 7.29 -2.20
N LEU A 444 36.68 7.28 -3.54
CA LEU A 444 36.36 6.08 -4.29
C LEU A 444 37.44 4.98 -4.17
N ILE A 445 38.72 5.34 -4.22
CA ILE A 445 39.84 4.42 -3.95
C ILE A 445 39.74 3.86 -2.52
N GLY A 446 39.43 4.73 -1.55
CA GLY A 446 39.21 4.34 -0.16
C GLY A 446 38.05 3.35 0.00
N ARG A 447 36.94 3.55 -0.72
CA ARG A 447 35.79 2.63 -0.74
C ARG A 447 36.12 1.28 -1.40
N ILE A 448 36.93 1.26 -2.45
CA ILE A 448 37.43 0.02 -3.06
C ILE A 448 38.23 -0.79 -2.03
N ALA A 449 39.18 -0.14 -1.35
CA ALA A 449 39.99 -0.77 -0.33
C ALA A 449 39.14 -1.26 0.86
N SER A 450 38.09 -0.51 1.23
CA SER A 450 37.19 -0.90 2.32
C SER A 450 36.40 -2.17 1.99
N ILE A 451 35.94 -2.31 0.74
CA ILE A 451 35.27 -3.51 0.25
C ILE A 451 36.22 -4.71 0.30
N ARG A 452 37.44 -4.58 -0.23
CA ARG A 452 38.44 -5.66 -0.21
C ARG A 452 38.83 -6.08 1.21
N ALA A 453 38.97 -5.13 2.14
CA ALA A 453 39.22 -5.42 3.55
C ALA A 453 38.09 -6.25 4.16
N THR A 454 36.83 -5.92 3.85
CA THR A 454 35.66 -6.64 4.39
C THR A 454 35.48 -8.02 3.77
N VAL A 455 35.78 -8.19 2.47
CA VAL A 455 35.87 -9.52 1.83
C VAL A 455 36.98 -10.36 2.49
N GLY A 456 38.09 -9.72 2.87
CA GLY A 456 39.16 -10.36 3.64
C GLY A 456 38.69 -10.90 4.99
N VAL A 457 37.80 -10.18 5.69
CA VAL A 457 37.17 -10.67 6.94
C VAL A 457 36.35 -11.93 6.67
N ALA A 458 35.49 -11.91 5.65
CA ALA A 458 34.65 -13.05 5.30
C ALA A 458 35.45 -14.29 4.84
N THR A 459 36.67 -14.10 4.35
CA THR A 459 37.57 -15.17 3.91
C THR A 459 38.73 -15.45 4.88
N HIS A 460 38.73 -14.81 6.06
CA HIS A 460 39.78 -14.90 7.09
C HIS A 460 41.21 -14.60 6.60
N GLN A 461 41.37 -13.70 5.63
CA GLN A 461 42.67 -13.31 5.06
C GLN A 461 43.27 -12.12 5.81
N VAL A 462 43.96 -12.40 6.92
CA VAL A 462 44.54 -11.40 7.83
C VAL A 462 45.37 -10.32 7.13
N ASP A 463 46.33 -10.71 6.28
CA ASP A 463 47.23 -9.75 5.61
C ASP A 463 46.48 -8.83 4.64
N THR A 464 45.48 -9.39 3.92
CA THR A 464 44.58 -8.62 3.04
C THR A 464 43.78 -7.60 3.84
N ILE A 465 43.22 -8.00 4.99
CA ILE A 465 42.43 -7.10 5.85
C ILE A 465 43.28 -5.91 6.28
N ILE A 466 44.47 -6.16 6.84
CA ILE A 466 45.33 -5.09 7.39
C ILE A 466 45.77 -4.14 6.28
N THR A 467 46.28 -4.68 5.17
CA THR A 467 46.79 -3.87 4.05
C THR A 467 45.69 -2.99 3.46
N GLN A 468 44.52 -3.57 3.18
CA GLN A 468 43.42 -2.85 2.56
C GLN A 468 42.71 -1.90 3.55
N ALA A 469 42.65 -2.23 4.84
CA ALA A 469 42.07 -1.36 5.85
C ALA A 469 42.89 -0.08 6.05
N HIS A 470 44.23 -0.18 6.10
CA HIS A 470 45.10 1.00 6.16
C HIS A 470 44.96 1.87 4.92
N ARG A 471 44.97 1.25 3.73
CA ARG A 471 44.71 1.96 2.47
C ARG A 471 43.33 2.63 2.48
N ALA A 472 42.30 1.98 2.99
CA ALA A 472 40.98 2.59 3.11
C ALA A 472 41.00 3.81 4.04
N LEU A 473 41.62 3.74 5.22
CA LEU A 473 41.68 4.85 6.18
C LEU A 473 42.49 6.06 5.68
N GLU A 474 43.49 5.84 4.84
CA GLU A 474 44.30 6.88 4.19
C GLU A 474 43.52 7.65 3.11
N TYR A 475 42.69 6.94 2.34
CA TYR A 475 42.03 7.50 1.15
C TYR A 475 40.58 7.92 1.38
N LEU A 476 39.84 7.25 2.28
CA LEU A 476 38.45 7.59 2.60
C LEU A 476 38.33 9.02 3.13
N SER A 477 37.29 9.72 2.66
CA SER A 477 36.93 11.04 3.19
C SER A 477 36.72 10.99 4.71
N PRO A 478 37.19 12.00 5.47
CA PRO A 478 36.91 12.11 6.90
C PRO A 478 35.41 12.09 7.23
N ASN A 479 34.58 12.57 6.29
CA ASN A 479 33.12 12.59 6.43
C ASN A 479 32.47 11.21 6.23
N ASN A 480 33.20 10.23 5.69
CA ASN A 480 32.71 8.86 5.50
C ASN A 480 32.85 8.02 6.79
N VAL A 481 32.31 8.56 7.88
CA VAL A 481 32.53 8.05 9.23
C VAL A 481 32.02 6.60 9.37
N ALA A 482 30.93 6.24 8.67
CA ALA A 482 30.34 4.90 8.70
C ALA A 482 31.29 3.83 8.16
N VAL A 483 31.83 4.05 6.95
CA VAL A 483 32.80 3.12 6.35
C VAL A 483 34.08 3.09 7.18
N ARG A 484 34.56 4.25 7.67
CA ARG A 484 35.75 4.31 8.53
C ARG A 484 35.58 3.54 9.86
N ALA A 485 34.40 3.56 10.47
CA ALA A 485 34.10 2.79 11.67
C ALA A 485 34.14 1.27 11.38
N SER A 486 33.51 0.84 10.27
CA SER A 486 33.55 -0.56 9.81
C SER A 486 34.99 -1.04 9.57
N ILE A 487 35.82 -0.21 8.92
CA ILE A 487 37.23 -0.55 8.67
C ILE A 487 38.07 -0.59 9.95
N SER A 488 37.78 0.27 10.93
CA SER A 488 38.42 0.20 12.24
C SER A 488 38.07 -1.12 12.95
N TRP A 489 36.82 -1.59 12.81
CA TRP A 489 36.41 -2.90 13.33
C TRP A 489 37.12 -4.07 12.60
N ASN A 490 37.24 -4.00 11.27
CA ASN A 490 37.98 -5.00 10.48
C ASN A 490 39.45 -5.13 10.94
N LEU A 491 40.13 -4.01 11.25
CA LEU A 491 41.48 -4.03 11.83
C LEU A 491 41.50 -4.70 13.20
N GLY A 492 40.52 -4.40 14.07
CA GLY A 492 40.38 -5.06 15.36
C GLY A 492 40.30 -6.58 15.23
N TYR A 493 39.49 -7.04 14.28
CA TYR A 493 39.36 -8.47 13.97
C TYR A 493 40.66 -9.10 13.48
N ALA A 494 41.35 -8.47 12.53
CA ALA A 494 42.61 -9.01 12.01
C ALA A 494 43.72 -9.05 13.07
N TYR A 495 43.84 -8.01 13.90
CA TYR A 495 44.83 -7.99 14.99
C TYR A 495 44.52 -9.03 16.06
N LEU A 496 43.24 -9.31 16.33
CA LEU A 496 42.85 -10.36 17.24
C LEU A 496 43.30 -11.74 16.71
N LEU A 497 43.11 -12.01 15.42
CA LEU A 497 43.59 -13.24 14.77
C LEU A 497 45.13 -13.38 14.79
N GLN A 498 45.87 -12.27 14.71
CA GLN A 498 47.34 -12.28 14.87
C GLN A 498 47.79 -12.45 16.32
N GLY A 499 46.87 -12.42 17.29
CA GLY A 499 47.19 -12.43 18.72
C GLY A 499 47.68 -11.07 19.26
N ASN A 500 47.68 -10.01 18.46
CA ASN A 500 48.02 -8.65 18.91
C ASN A 500 46.82 -7.98 19.59
N ARG A 501 46.53 -8.41 20.81
CA ARG A 501 45.37 -7.95 21.60
C ARG A 501 45.39 -6.47 21.90
N ALA A 502 46.56 -5.85 22.06
CA ALA A 502 46.69 -4.42 22.31
C ALA A 502 46.25 -3.58 21.11
N ALA A 503 46.73 -3.92 19.91
CA ALA A 503 46.31 -3.27 18.67
C ALA A 503 44.82 -3.52 18.38
N ALA A 504 44.34 -4.74 18.65
CA ALA A 504 42.93 -5.09 18.49
C ALA A 504 42.01 -4.24 19.39
N ALA A 505 42.36 -4.09 20.67
CA ALA A 505 41.59 -3.28 21.62
C ALA A 505 41.51 -1.81 21.19
N HIS A 506 42.62 -1.23 20.73
CA HIS A 506 42.64 0.14 20.22
C HIS A 506 41.71 0.31 19.00
N ALA A 507 41.81 -0.61 18.03
CA ALA A 507 41.01 -0.56 16.81
C ALA A 507 39.50 -0.72 17.09
N TYR A 508 39.11 -1.62 18.00
CA TYR A 508 37.71 -1.75 18.42
C TYR A 508 37.19 -0.54 19.18
N ALA A 509 37.99 0.07 20.07
CA ALA A 509 37.60 1.29 20.78
C ALA A 509 37.38 2.47 19.81
N GLU A 510 38.25 2.60 18.80
CA GLU A 510 38.10 3.61 17.75
C GLU A 510 36.84 3.36 16.89
N ALA A 511 36.56 2.11 16.53
CA ALA A 511 35.35 1.71 15.81
C ALA A 511 34.07 2.02 16.61
N GLN A 512 34.07 1.68 17.90
CA GLN A 512 32.95 1.92 18.80
C GLN A 512 32.66 3.42 18.95
N THR A 513 33.69 4.23 19.21
CA THR A 513 33.56 5.69 19.39
C THR A 513 32.92 6.33 18.15
N LYS A 514 33.40 5.97 16.96
CA LYS A 514 32.84 6.47 15.68
C LYS A 514 31.42 5.99 15.46
N ALA A 515 31.13 4.71 15.71
CA ALA A 515 29.81 4.12 15.48
C ALA A 515 28.73 4.71 16.39
N VAL A 516 29.05 4.97 17.66
CA VAL A 516 28.15 5.61 18.63
C VAL A 516 27.82 7.05 18.22
N ALA A 517 28.82 7.82 17.77
CA ALA A 517 28.63 9.21 17.34
C ALA A 517 27.67 9.36 16.14
N MET A 518 27.48 8.31 15.34
CA MET A 518 26.58 8.31 14.17
C MET A 518 25.23 7.61 14.42
N GLY A 519 25.06 6.95 15.57
CA GLY A 519 23.89 6.10 15.82
C GLY A 519 23.84 4.85 14.92
N HIS A 520 24.98 4.23 14.61
CA HIS A 520 25.03 2.97 13.85
C HIS A 520 25.14 1.76 14.80
N PRO A 521 24.03 1.12 15.19
CA PRO A 521 24.01 0.25 16.36
C PRO A 521 24.80 -1.05 16.14
N ILE A 522 24.82 -1.61 14.92
CA ILE A 522 25.46 -2.91 14.65
C ILE A 522 26.99 -2.87 14.83
N ILE A 523 27.70 -1.89 14.24
CA ILE A 523 29.16 -1.77 14.37
C ILE A 523 29.56 -1.47 15.83
N ALA A 524 28.79 -0.65 16.53
CA ALA A 524 29.00 -0.39 17.95
C ALA A 524 28.86 -1.68 18.78
N MET A 525 27.82 -2.48 18.51
CA MET A 525 27.64 -3.78 19.16
C MET A 525 28.79 -4.74 18.87
N MET A 526 29.15 -4.94 17.59
CA MET A 526 30.24 -5.83 17.18
C MET A 526 31.61 -5.41 17.73
N SER A 527 31.85 -4.10 17.87
CA SER A 527 33.07 -3.57 18.50
C SER A 527 33.09 -3.85 20.00
N THR A 528 31.94 -3.71 20.67
CA THR A 528 31.78 -4.02 22.10
C THR A 528 31.98 -5.51 22.38
N LEU A 529 31.45 -6.39 21.52
CA LEU A 529 31.72 -7.84 21.56
C LEU A 529 33.21 -8.14 21.43
N GLY A 530 33.88 -7.51 20.45
CA GLY A 530 35.33 -7.65 20.27
C GLY A 530 36.13 -7.25 21.51
N ILE A 531 35.74 -6.15 22.18
CA ILE A 531 36.34 -5.71 23.45
C ILE A 531 36.11 -6.74 24.56
N GLY A 532 34.89 -7.26 24.70
CA GLY A 532 34.55 -8.31 25.67
C GLY A 532 35.40 -9.57 25.47
N ASN A 533 35.56 -10.02 24.22
CA ASN A 533 36.37 -11.19 23.88
C ASN A 533 37.85 -10.99 24.24
N ILE A 534 38.38 -9.78 24.09
CA ILE A 534 39.75 -9.44 24.50
C ILE A 534 39.88 -9.45 26.03
N GLN A 535 38.91 -8.88 26.75
CA GLN A 535 38.88 -8.89 28.23
C GLN A 535 38.82 -10.31 28.77
N GLU A 536 37.95 -11.16 28.21
CA GLU A 536 37.84 -12.58 28.53
C GLU A 536 39.20 -13.28 28.31
N GLY A 537 39.79 -13.12 27.12
CA GLY A 537 41.09 -13.70 26.80
C GLY A 537 42.25 -13.21 27.68
N ASN A 538 42.16 -12.00 28.24
CA ASN A 538 43.12 -11.43 29.19
C ASN A 538 42.82 -11.81 30.66
N ASN A 539 41.87 -12.71 30.89
CA ASN A 539 41.42 -13.14 32.21
C ASN A 539 40.83 -12.01 33.07
N GLN A 540 40.29 -10.96 32.43
CA GLN A 540 39.57 -9.86 33.08
C GLN A 540 38.07 -10.18 33.15
N LEU A 541 37.74 -11.36 33.71
CA LEU A 541 36.41 -11.97 33.60
C LEU A 541 35.27 -11.08 34.12
N GLN A 542 35.51 -10.30 35.18
CA GLN A 542 34.52 -9.38 35.73
C GLN A 542 34.20 -8.22 34.77
N GLN A 543 35.22 -7.69 34.08
CA GLN A 543 35.04 -6.62 33.09
C GLN A 543 34.37 -7.15 31.82
N ALA A 544 34.75 -8.36 31.38
CA ALA A 544 34.12 -9.04 30.25
C ALA A 544 32.63 -9.28 30.50
N ALA A 545 32.27 -9.80 31.68
CA ALA A 545 30.87 -10.02 32.05
C ALA A 545 30.05 -8.72 32.06
N GLN A 546 30.59 -7.64 32.64
CA GLN A 546 29.94 -6.32 32.62
C GLN A 546 29.73 -5.81 31.19
N THR A 547 30.70 -6.04 30.31
CA THR A 547 30.64 -5.63 28.90
C THR A 547 29.55 -6.38 28.15
N TYR A 548 29.47 -7.71 28.30
CA TYR A 548 28.43 -8.51 27.67
C TYR A 548 27.03 -8.21 28.23
N GLN A 549 26.89 -8.04 29.55
CA GLN A 549 25.62 -7.68 30.18
C GLN A 549 25.12 -6.30 29.75
N GLY A 550 26.01 -5.30 29.73
CA GLY A 550 25.68 -3.95 29.28
C GLY A 550 25.24 -3.94 27.81
N LEU A 551 25.86 -4.77 26.97
CA LEU A 551 25.46 -4.95 25.58
C LEU A 551 24.05 -5.56 25.47
N LEU A 552 23.75 -6.62 26.23
CA LEU A 552 22.43 -7.28 26.23
C LEU A 552 21.31 -6.37 26.73
N GLN A 553 21.58 -5.52 27.72
CA GLN A 553 20.61 -4.55 28.25
C GLN A 553 20.26 -3.42 27.26
N ALA A 554 21.15 -3.13 26.32
CA ALA A 554 20.99 -2.04 25.36
C ALA A 554 20.19 -2.42 24.10
N VAL A 555 19.77 -3.69 23.96
CA VAL A 555 19.16 -4.22 22.74
C VAL A 555 17.71 -4.64 22.97
N GLY A 556 16.81 -4.31 22.03
CA GLY A 556 15.40 -4.70 22.10
C GLY A 556 15.17 -6.18 21.77
N GLU A 557 14.03 -6.74 22.20
CA GLU A 557 13.64 -8.12 21.89
C GLU A 557 12.90 -8.22 20.54
N PRO A 558 13.22 -9.22 19.68
CA PRO A 558 14.26 -10.24 19.85
C PRO A 558 15.68 -9.73 19.53
N PRO A 559 16.73 -10.27 20.20
CA PRO A 559 18.10 -9.81 20.00
C PRO A 559 18.63 -10.18 18.60
N PRO A 560 19.42 -9.31 17.93
CA PRO A 560 20.09 -9.62 16.67
C PRO A 560 21.05 -10.81 16.80
N LEU A 561 21.28 -11.53 15.69
CA LEU A 561 22.14 -12.72 15.63
C LEU A 561 23.53 -12.56 16.28
N PRO A 562 24.26 -11.43 16.14
CA PRO A 562 25.57 -11.25 16.80
C PRO A 562 25.51 -11.35 18.33
N MET A 563 24.35 -11.14 18.96
CA MET A 563 24.18 -11.18 20.41
C MET A 563 24.32 -12.59 21.00
N CYS A 564 24.21 -13.64 20.17
CA CYS A 564 24.52 -15.00 20.59
C CYS A 564 25.95 -15.11 21.13
N GLU A 565 26.91 -14.34 20.60
CA GLU A 565 28.29 -14.34 21.10
C GLU A 565 28.41 -13.77 22.52
N ALA A 566 27.60 -12.76 22.88
CA ALA A 566 27.57 -12.22 24.23
C ALA A 566 27.03 -13.25 25.24
N TYR A 567 25.95 -13.96 24.89
CA TYR A 567 25.42 -15.04 25.72
C TYR A 567 26.45 -16.17 25.89
N LEU A 568 27.13 -16.57 24.80
CA LEU A 568 28.19 -17.59 24.88
C LEU A 568 29.38 -17.13 25.73
N GLY A 569 29.76 -15.85 25.65
CA GLY A 569 30.80 -15.26 26.51
C GLY A 569 30.41 -15.29 27.98
N LEU A 570 29.18 -14.90 28.31
CA LEU A 570 28.68 -15.00 29.68
C LEU A 570 28.63 -16.44 30.19
N ALA A 571 28.15 -17.39 29.37
CA ALA A 571 28.11 -18.80 29.75
C ALA A 571 29.51 -19.34 30.09
N ARG A 572 30.53 -19.02 29.30
CA ARG A 572 31.93 -19.37 29.59
C ARG A 572 32.41 -18.76 30.91
N ILE A 573 32.11 -17.48 31.16
CA ILE A 573 32.49 -16.81 32.40
C ILE A 573 31.77 -17.39 33.62
N HIS A 574 30.47 -17.68 33.52
CA HIS A 574 29.69 -18.32 34.59
C HIS A 574 30.22 -19.72 34.90
N TYR A 575 30.62 -20.47 33.87
CA TYR A 575 31.30 -21.75 34.04
C TYR A 575 32.63 -21.61 34.80
N GLU A 576 33.49 -20.66 34.44
CA GLU A 576 34.74 -20.36 35.16
C GLU A 576 34.51 -19.91 36.61
N TRP A 577 33.37 -19.27 36.89
CA TRP A 577 32.93 -18.91 38.24
C TRP A 577 32.19 -20.03 38.99
N ASN A 578 32.11 -21.23 38.40
CA ASN A 578 31.40 -22.39 38.95
C ASN A 578 29.91 -22.13 39.24
N LYS A 579 29.27 -21.30 38.42
CA LYS A 579 27.83 -21.00 38.46
C LYS A 579 27.09 -21.80 37.38
N LEU A 580 27.02 -23.12 37.57
CA LEU A 580 26.58 -24.07 36.54
C LEU A 580 25.11 -23.91 36.11
N ASP A 581 24.24 -23.38 36.96
CA ASP A 581 22.83 -23.13 36.60
C ASP A 581 22.66 -21.85 35.75
N GLU A 582 23.61 -20.90 35.83
CA GLU A 582 23.62 -19.67 35.05
C GLU A 582 24.37 -19.81 33.70
N ALA A 583 25.23 -20.84 33.59
CA ALA A 583 26.04 -21.16 32.41
C ALA A 583 25.29 -22.06 31.43
#